data_AF-A0A4S8QMQ1-F1
#
_entry.id   AF-A0A4S8QMQ1-F1
#
_cell.length_a   1.000
_cell.length_b   1.000
_cell.length_c   1.000
_cell.angle_alpha   90.00
_cell.angle_beta   90.00
_cell.angle_gamma   90.00
#
_symmetry.space_group_name_H-M   'P 1'
#
loop_
_entity.id
_entity.type
_entity.pdbx_description
1 polymer ?
#
loop_
_entity_poly.entity_id
_entity_poly.type
_entity_poly.pdbx_seq_one_letter_code
_entity_poly.pdbx_strand_id
1 'polypeptide(L)'
;MVVDESVDSSTTESATTGKVIIDDSKIPAHSDEAIENALEGFDVEILDWRKVDLCPEAIWMSSRKLREVYLRWSGNNAVLRGWSEPEGLRRLEHLTKVHLHVKQVGLPSSYFRMQRNIDSFCDRLSSGTSSAEHPRIIQVERSDEDGQNERLLTTNFAASEMKQEHILQPHRWLNCMDEFKDVFQNVWSWTMKQKLQQQEALMQPVEITLIDDGVDVLQSRLRGKISDGKSFDYGDKGANRIRSHWISERGHGTVMAKNIIRICPMAKIYVIKLETHFDHKEQKARIGTRSAAEAIDVAVDRKVQIISMSWTIKQPDSNSEEKEKFDSAVRRAVKAGILLFCSAADKGLHQDNDYPAASNPTEMFKIGAAKPNGNVWDWVPNIRHLDFIIPGYEVAENASLDDDSSQNFQPQTGSSVATALGAGLAALVICCVQLASIHTQMSRQKGHPDAPSSLTLDDLRHVKNHENMKAALRTIGTSPDSDNKFIEVWRLFDKAAKDMAGKDKEQQLGVIVALAYKFRAY
;
A
#
# COMPACT_ATOMS: atom_id res chain seq x y z
N MET A 1 -9.55 -20.20 -16.38
CA MET A 1 -10.36 -19.78 -17.55
C MET A 1 -11.73 -19.39 -17.01
N VAL A 2 -12.03 -18.10 -16.94
CA VAL A 2 -13.38 -17.63 -16.57
C VAL A 2 -14.08 -17.33 -17.89
N VAL A 3 -15.00 -18.20 -18.29
CA VAL A 3 -15.94 -17.94 -19.37
C VAL A 3 -17.13 -17.25 -18.69
N ASP A 4 -17.37 -15.99 -19.02
CA ASP A 4 -18.48 -15.22 -18.47
C ASP A 4 -19.72 -15.46 -19.35
N GLU A 5 -20.54 -16.43 -18.96
CA GLU A 5 -21.84 -16.68 -19.58
C GLU A 5 -22.92 -15.85 -18.87
N SER A 6 -23.24 -14.68 -19.43
CA SER A 6 -24.43 -13.93 -19.04
C SER A 6 -25.62 -14.41 -19.88
N VAL A 7 -26.50 -15.21 -19.27
CA VAL A 7 -27.74 -15.69 -19.89
C VAL A 7 -28.84 -14.64 -19.64
N ASP A 8 -29.22 -13.92 -20.70
CA ASP A 8 -30.48 -13.18 -20.75
C ASP A 8 -31.51 -13.99 -21.54
N SER A 9 -32.64 -14.28 -20.91
CA SER A 9 -33.68 -15.15 -21.46
C SER A 9 -34.66 -14.34 -22.30
N SER A 10 -34.36 -14.12 -23.59
CA SER A 10 -35.39 -13.96 -24.62
C SER A 10 -34.83 -14.26 -26.02
N THR A 11 -35.58 -15.05 -26.77
CA THR A 11 -35.22 -15.67 -28.05
C THR A 11 -34.98 -14.67 -29.19
N THR A 12 -33.72 -14.56 -29.62
CA THR A 12 -33.25 -14.50 -31.03
C THR A 12 -31.75 -14.82 -31.01
N GLU A 13 -31.28 -15.75 -31.85
CA GLU A 13 -29.87 -16.13 -31.99
C GLU A 13 -28.97 -14.88 -32.15
N SER A 14 -28.28 -14.53 -31.07
CA SER A 14 -27.22 -13.53 -31.03
C SER A 14 -25.93 -14.30 -30.83
N ALA A 15 -25.07 -14.34 -31.85
CA ALA A 15 -23.76 -14.96 -31.78
C ALA A 15 -22.96 -14.35 -30.61
N THR A 16 -22.69 -15.16 -29.59
CA THR A 16 -21.92 -14.76 -28.41
C THR A 16 -20.49 -14.42 -28.82
N THR A 17 -20.12 -13.15 -28.64
CA THR A 17 -18.81 -12.60 -29.00
C THR A 17 -17.73 -13.08 -28.02
N GLY A 18 -16.79 -13.93 -28.45
CA GLY A 18 -15.78 -14.51 -27.55
C GLY A 18 -14.64 -13.53 -27.22
N LYS A 19 -14.62 -12.97 -26.00
CA LYS A 19 -13.48 -12.21 -25.45
C LYS A 19 -12.66 -13.07 -24.51
N VAL A 20 -11.35 -13.18 -24.77
CA VAL A 20 -10.43 -13.94 -23.93
C VAL A 20 -9.41 -13.00 -23.28
N ILE A 21 -9.30 -13.06 -21.95
CA ILE A 21 -8.33 -12.30 -21.16
C ILE A 21 -7.55 -13.27 -20.28
N ILE A 22 -6.24 -13.34 -20.45
CA ILE A 22 -5.35 -14.20 -19.67
C ILE A 22 -4.16 -13.39 -19.18
N ASP A 23 -3.92 -13.41 -17.87
CA ASP A 23 -2.71 -12.84 -17.29
C ASP A 23 -1.54 -13.82 -17.38
N ASP A 24 -0.67 -13.62 -18.36
CA ASP A 24 0.54 -14.41 -18.63
C ASP A 24 1.82 -13.56 -18.53
N SER A 25 1.78 -12.58 -17.63
CA SER A 25 2.84 -11.57 -17.47
C SER A 25 4.02 -12.03 -16.62
N LYS A 26 3.88 -13.15 -15.90
CA LYS A 26 4.90 -13.74 -15.02
C LYS A 26 5.77 -14.75 -15.78
N ILE A 27 7.04 -14.86 -15.39
CA ILE A 27 7.98 -15.82 -15.97
C ILE A 27 8.01 -17.09 -15.09
N PRO A 28 7.99 -18.30 -15.68
CA PRO A 28 7.88 -18.58 -17.11
C PRO A 28 6.46 -18.35 -17.63
N ALA A 29 6.35 -17.61 -18.74
CA ALA A 29 5.09 -17.44 -19.46
C ALA A 29 4.76 -18.72 -20.24
N HIS A 30 3.50 -18.89 -20.63
CA HIS A 30 3.08 -20.04 -21.42
C HIS A 30 3.80 -20.09 -22.79
N SER A 31 4.11 -21.28 -23.27
CA SER A 31 4.65 -21.47 -24.63
C SER A 31 3.60 -21.10 -25.69
N ASP A 32 4.03 -20.71 -26.89
CA ASP A 32 3.09 -20.36 -27.97
C ASP A 32 2.18 -21.54 -28.33
N GLU A 33 2.71 -22.76 -28.36
CA GLU A 33 1.92 -24.00 -28.54
C GLU A 33 0.84 -24.19 -27.46
N ALA A 34 1.14 -23.85 -26.21
CA ALA A 34 0.14 -23.95 -25.13
C ALA A 34 -0.96 -22.89 -25.28
N ILE A 35 -0.63 -21.70 -25.78
CA ILE A 35 -1.59 -20.62 -26.08
C ILE A 35 -2.51 -21.06 -27.23
N GLU A 36 -1.93 -21.61 -28.30
CA GLU A 36 -2.65 -22.10 -29.47
C GLU A 36 -3.64 -23.21 -29.09
N ASN A 37 -3.16 -24.24 -28.38
CA ASN A 37 -4.00 -25.36 -27.92
C ASN A 37 -5.11 -24.90 -26.96
N ALA A 38 -4.86 -23.88 -26.12
CA ALA A 38 -5.85 -23.37 -25.19
C ALA A 38 -6.98 -22.59 -25.87
N LEU A 39 -6.72 -22.04 -27.07
CA LEU A 39 -7.66 -21.24 -27.84
C LEU A 39 -8.28 -22.03 -29.01
N GLU A 40 -7.80 -23.25 -29.25
CA GLU A 40 -8.33 -24.13 -30.29
C GLU A 40 -9.83 -24.41 -30.09
N GLY A 41 -10.60 -24.25 -31.16
CA GLY A 41 -12.06 -24.48 -31.15
C GLY A 41 -12.90 -23.31 -30.64
N PHE A 42 -12.30 -22.21 -30.20
CA PHE A 42 -13.02 -21.00 -29.79
C PHE A 42 -13.06 -19.93 -30.89
N ASP A 43 -14.23 -19.35 -31.15
CA ASP A 43 -14.41 -18.20 -32.02
C ASP A 43 -14.03 -16.89 -31.28
N VAL A 44 -12.74 -16.68 -31.03
CA VAL A 44 -12.25 -15.49 -30.31
C VAL A 44 -12.26 -14.26 -31.22
N GLU A 45 -12.95 -13.20 -30.80
CA GLU A 45 -12.96 -11.90 -31.49
C GLU A 45 -12.06 -10.87 -30.79
N ILE A 46 -11.85 -11.00 -29.48
CA ILE A 46 -11.01 -10.07 -28.70
C ILE A 46 -10.00 -10.88 -27.89
N LEU A 47 -8.71 -10.66 -28.14
CA LEU A 47 -7.61 -11.37 -27.48
C LEU A 47 -6.77 -10.41 -26.61
N ASP A 48 -6.81 -10.64 -25.30
CA ASP A 48 -5.97 -10.00 -24.30
C ASP A 48 -5.14 -11.06 -23.55
N TRP A 49 -4.13 -11.61 -24.22
CA TRP A 49 -3.17 -12.54 -23.60
C TRP A 49 -1.93 -11.77 -23.16
N ARG A 50 -1.69 -11.66 -21.85
CA ARG A 50 -0.69 -10.74 -21.27
C ARG A 50 0.75 -11.26 -21.30
N LYS A 51 1.15 -11.88 -22.41
CA LYS A 51 2.54 -12.31 -22.66
C LYS A 51 3.30 -11.21 -23.40
N VAL A 52 4.50 -10.89 -22.93
CA VAL A 52 5.38 -9.90 -23.57
C VAL A 52 5.91 -10.46 -24.89
N ASP A 53 5.90 -9.63 -25.94
CA ASP A 53 6.38 -9.95 -27.28
C ASP A 53 5.75 -11.22 -27.88
N LEU A 54 4.42 -11.35 -27.74
CA LEU A 54 3.65 -12.48 -28.27
C LEU A 54 3.88 -12.70 -29.77
N CYS A 55 4.09 -13.96 -30.16
CA CYS A 55 4.37 -14.34 -31.54
C CYS A 55 3.20 -14.03 -32.49
N PRO A 56 3.41 -13.37 -33.66
CA PRO A 56 2.36 -13.13 -34.65
C PRO A 56 1.67 -14.41 -35.15
N GLU A 57 2.41 -15.51 -35.32
CA GLU A 57 1.84 -16.79 -35.78
C GLU A 57 0.91 -17.37 -34.71
N ALA A 58 1.27 -17.31 -33.43
CA ALA A 58 0.41 -17.76 -32.33
C ALA A 58 -0.91 -16.96 -32.27
N ILE A 59 -0.85 -15.64 -32.50
CA ILE A 59 -2.04 -14.78 -32.59
C ILE A 59 -2.91 -15.24 -33.77
N TRP A 60 -2.32 -15.49 -34.92
CA TRP A 60 -3.04 -15.93 -36.12
C TRP A 60 -3.65 -17.35 -35.99
N MET A 61 -2.94 -18.25 -35.33
CA MET A 61 -3.41 -19.61 -35.04
C MET A 61 -4.52 -19.63 -33.99
N SER A 62 -4.54 -18.66 -33.07
CA SER A 62 -5.57 -18.60 -32.02
C SER A 62 -6.99 -18.38 -32.54
N SER A 63 -7.20 -17.46 -33.50
CA SER A 63 -8.50 -17.25 -34.13
C SER A 63 -8.40 -16.39 -35.39
N ARG A 64 -9.18 -16.74 -36.42
CA ARG A 64 -9.29 -15.96 -37.67
C ARG A 64 -10.30 -14.84 -37.59
N LYS A 65 -11.18 -14.83 -36.57
CA LYS A 65 -12.22 -13.82 -36.35
C LYS A 65 -11.76 -12.65 -35.47
N LEU A 66 -10.49 -12.58 -35.10
CA LEU A 66 -9.97 -11.51 -34.24
C LEU A 66 -10.24 -10.13 -34.84
N ARG A 67 -10.94 -9.30 -34.07
CA ARG A 67 -11.25 -7.90 -34.35
C ARG A 67 -10.40 -6.94 -33.50
N GLU A 68 -9.99 -7.37 -32.31
CA GLU A 68 -9.23 -6.57 -31.35
C GLU A 68 -8.16 -7.42 -30.65
N VAL A 69 -6.93 -6.90 -30.58
CA VAL A 69 -5.81 -7.59 -29.93
C VAL A 69 -5.05 -6.62 -29.01
N TYR A 70 -4.72 -7.08 -27.80
CA TYR A 70 -3.90 -6.36 -26.83
C TYR A 70 -2.49 -6.95 -26.78
N LEU A 71 -1.48 -6.14 -27.10
CA LEU A 71 -0.08 -6.56 -27.26
C LEU A 71 0.81 -5.84 -26.26
N ARG A 72 1.77 -6.57 -25.67
CA ARG A 72 2.76 -6.04 -24.72
C ARG A 72 4.10 -6.05 -25.39
N TRP A 73 4.71 -4.89 -25.49
CA TRP A 73 5.95 -4.70 -26.21
C TRP A 73 7.10 -4.40 -25.27
N SER A 74 8.17 -5.19 -25.38
CA SER A 74 9.38 -5.06 -24.56
C SER A 74 10.27 -3.86 -24.90
N GLY A 75 10.02 -3.20 -26.04
CA GLY A 75 10.93 -2.22 -26.64
C GLY A 75 11.79 -2.78 -27.79
N ASN A 76 11.71 -4.09 -28.08
CA ASN A 76 12.44 -4.71 -29.19
C ASN A 76 11.81 -4.38 -30.56
N ASN A 77 12.49 -3.58 -31.39
CA ASN A 77 11.98 -3.20 -32.71
C ASN A 77 11.79 -4.38 -33.70
N ALA A 78 12.48 -5.51 -33.49
CA ALA A 78 12.27 -6.69 -34.32
C ALA A 78 10.83 -7.22 -34.18
N VAL A 79 10.24 -7.11 -32.98
CA VAL A 79 8.87 -7.53 -32.68
C VAL A 79 7.85 -6.63 -33.39
N LEU A 80 8.04 -5.30 -33.32
CA LEU A 80 7.20 -4.37 -34.09
C LEU A 80 7.29 -4.63 -35.61
N ARG A 81 8.46 -5.03 -36.12
CA ARG A 81 8.60 -5.41 -37.53
C ARG A 81 7.82 -6.68 -37.84
N GLY A 82 7.98 -7.73 -37.04
CA GLY A 82 7.23 -8.99 -37.20
C GLY A 82 5.72 -8.80 -37.11
N TRP A 83 5.21 -8.02 -36.15
CA TRP A 83 3.77 -7.75 -36.06
C TRP A 83 3.21 -6.99 -37.27
N SER A 84 4.00 -6.13 -37.92
CA SER A 84 3.53 -5.30 -39.05
C SER A 84 3.90 -5.83 -40.43
N GLU A 85 4.54 -6.99 -40.52
CA GLU A 85 4.84 -7.64 -41.79
C GLU A 85 3.56 -8.24 -42.42
N PRO A 86 3.57 -8.57 -43.72
CA PRO A 86 2.40 -9.11 -44.41
C PRO A 86 1.83 -10.38 -43.76
N GLU A 87 2.69 -11.24 -43.21
CA GLU A 87 2.31 -12.49 -42.55
C GLU A 87 1.99 -12.33 -41.06
N GLY A 88 2.20 -11.13 -40.50
CA GLY A 88 1.88 -10.79 -39.10
C GLY A 88 0.42 -10.38 -38.90
N LEU A 89 0.17 -9.28 -38.16
CA LEU A 89 -1.19 -8.81 -37.85
C LEU A 89 -2.00 -8.41 -39.09
N ARG A 90 -1.33 -8.09 -40.20
CA ARG A 90 -1.97 -7.77 -41.48
C ARG A 90 -2.69 -8.97 -42.11
N ARG A 91 -2.30 -10.17 -41.71
CA ARG A 91 -2.89 -11.44 -42.18
C ARG A 91 -4.30 -11.63 -41.63
N LEU A 92 -4.58 -11.14 -40.41
CA LEU A 92 -5.91 -11.13 -39.79
C LEU A 92 -6.85 -10.29 -40.65
N GLU A 93 -7.97 -10.84 -41.15
CA GLU A 93 -8.89 -10.15 -42.08
C GLU A 93 -9.95 -9.27 -41.37
N HIS A 94 -10.20 -9.52 -40.09
CA HIS A 94 -11.23 -8.83 -39.30
C HIS A 94 -10.68 -7.87 -38.25
N LEU A 95 -9.36 -7.85 -38.02
CA LEU A 95 -8.68 -6.96 -37.08
C LEU A 95 -8.93 -5.49 -37.42
N THR A 96 -9.54 -4.75 -36.50
CA THR A 96 -9.79 -3.31 -36.66
C THR A 96 -9.04 -2.51 -35.62
N LYS A 97 -8.62 -3.15 -34.52
CA LYS A 97 -8.05 -2.47 -33.38
C LYS A 97 -6.88 -3.23 -32.76
N VAL A 98 -5.78 -2.53 -32.49
CA VAL A 98 -4.61 -3.03 -31.78
C VAL A 98 -4.34 -2.13 -30.59
N HIS A 99 -4.38 -2.69 -29.39
CA HIS A 99 -3.97 -2.00 -28.17
C HIS A 99 -2.50 -2.32 -27.92
N LEU A 100 -1.62 -1.34 -28.10
CA LEU A 100 -0.18 -1.50 -27.89
C LEU A 100 0.21 -0.98 -26.50
N HIS A 101 0.54 -1.90 -25.61
CA HIS A 101 1.09 -1.64 -24.28
C HIS A 101 2.62 -1.57 -24.36
N VAL A 102 3.19 -0.40 -24.09
CA VAL A 102 4.64 -0.16 -24.19
C VAL A 102 5.27 -0.19 -22.81
N LYS A 103 6.13 -1.17 -22.51
CA LYS A 103 6.87 -1.21 -21.24
C LYS A 103 8.04 -0.22 -21.29
N GLN A 104 8.00 0.84 -20.49
CA GLN A 104 9.04 1.88 -20.49
C GLN A 104 10.34 1.38 -19.82
N VAL A 105 11.45 1.31 -20.56
CA VAL A 105 12.79 1.00 -20.01
C VAL A 105 13.82 2.00 -20.54
N GLY A 106 14.30 2.90 -19.67
CA GLY A 106 15.55 3.66 -19.88
C GLY A 106 15.47 5.16 -20.21
N LEU A 107 16.65 5.78 -20.23
CA LEU A 107 16.96 7.23 -20.27
C LEU A 107 16.32 8.01 -21.46
N PRO A 108 16.20 9.36 -21.35
CA PRO A 108 15.51 10.22 -22.33
C PRO A 108 15.98 10.11 -23.79
N SER A 109 17.22 9.68 -24.03
CA SER A 109 17.78 9.51 -25.39
C SER A 109 17.18 8.33 -26.16
N SER A 110 16.54 7.35 -25.50
CA SER A 110 15.89 6.21 -26.16
C SER A 110 14.46 6.52 -26.66
N TYR A 111 13.82 7.55 -26.09
CA TYR A 111 12.41 7.90 -26.34
C TYR A 111 12.14 8.29 -27.81
N PHE A 112 12.99 9.14 -28.41
CA PHE A 112 12.83 9.56 -29.81
C PHE A 112 12.96 8.38 -30.79
N ARG A 113 13.88 7.45 -30.52
CA ARG A 113 14.05 6.25 -31.34
C ARG A 113 12.86 5.30 -31.18
N MET A 114 12.36 5.15 -29.96
CA MET A 114 11.18 4.35 -29.65
C MET A 114 9.93 4.89 -30.36
N GLN A 115 9.67 6.19 -30.26
CA GLN A 115 8.56 6.85 -30.96
C GLN A 115 8.63 6.62 -32.47
N ARG A 116 9.80 6.83 -33.09
CA ARG A 116 10.00 6.58 -34.52
C ARG A 116 9.73 5.13 -34.92
N ASN A 117 10.07 4.17 -34.06
CA ASN A 117 9.79 2.76 -34.32
C ASN A 117 8.29 2.45 -34.28
N ILE A 118 7.56 3.06 -33.33
CA ILE A 118 6.10 2.94 -33.21
C ILE A 118 5.40 3.60 -34.41
N ASP A 119 5.81 4.82 -34.77
CA ASP A 119 5.24 5.53 -35.93
C ASP A 119 5.41 4.69 -37.20
N SER A 120 6.63 4.18 -37.42
CA SER A 120 6.91 3.30 -38.55
C SER A 120 6.14 1.98 -38.50
N PHE A 121 5.79 1.48 -37.31
CA PHE A 121 4.91 0.31 -37.14
C PHE A 121 3.47 0.61 -37.56
N CYS A 122 2.91 1.74 -37.09
CA CYS A 122 1.58 2.20 -37.48
C CYS A 122 1.49 2.45 -38.99
N ASP A 123 2.52 3.05 -39.59
CA ASP A 123 2.60 3.28 -41.03
C ASP A 123 2.59 1.95 -41.82
N ARG A 124 3.35 0.95 -41.38
CA ARG A 124 3.39 -0.38 -42.02
C ARG A 124 2.06 -1.14 -41.90
N LEU A 125 1.37 -1.01 -40.77
CA LEU A 125 0.03 -1.58 -40.60
C LEU A 125 -1.01 -0.89 -41.50
N SER A 126 -0.88 0.43 -41.69
CA SER A 126 -1.86 1.24 -42.44
C SER A 126 -1.62 1.24 -43.95
N SER A 127 -0.37 1.10 -44.40
CA SER A 127 0.01 1.13 -45.83
C SER A 127 -0.33 -0.14 -46.61
N GLY A 128 -0.86 -1.16 -45.94
CA GLY A 128 -0.87 -2.52 -46.42
C GLY A 128 -2.22 -3.17 -46.72
N THR A 129 -3.33 -2.45 -46.51
CA THR A 129 -4.69 -3.01 -46.48
C THR A 129 -5.60 -2.47 -47.61
N SER A 130 -5.01 -1.91 -48.65
CA SER A 130 -5.74 -1.28 -49.76
C SER A 130 -6.15 -2.30 -50.84
N SER A 131 -7.35 -2.87 -50.71
CA SER A 131 -8.15 -3.23 -51.88
C SER A 131 -9.03 -2.03 -52.23
N ALA A 132 -9.12 -1.69 -53.52
CA ALA A 132 -9.63 -0.40 -54.04
C ALA A 132 -11.12 -0.11 -53.71
N GLU A 133 -11.87 -1.04 -53.13
CA GLU A 133 -13.29 -0.86 -52.83
C GLU A 133 -13.61 -0.64 -51.34
N HIS A 134 -12.75 -1.05 -50.39
CA HIS A 134 -12.97 -0.84 -48.94
C HIS A 134 -11.65 -0.73 -48.17
N PRO A 135 -11.13 0.48 -47.85
CA PRO A 135 -9.91 0.64 -47.09
C PRO A 135 -10.11 0.16 -45.64
N ARG A 136 -9.41 -0.90 -45.25
CA ARG A 136 -9.46 -1.42 -43.88
C ARG A 136 -8.44 -0.70 -43.00
N ILE A 137 -8.92 0.14 -42.10
CA ILE A 137 -8.08 0.91 -41.16
C ILE A 137 -7.91 0.10 -39.88
N ILE A 138 -6.66 -0.20 -39.52
CA ILE A 138 -6.32 -0.78 -38.21
C ILE A 138 -5.95 0.37 -37.28
N GLN A 139 -6.78 0.63 -36.28
CA GLN A 139 -6.50 1.64 -35.27
C GLN A 139 -5.53 1.09 -34.23
N VAL A 140 -4.41 1.79 -34.01
CA VAL A 140 -3.46 1.45 -32.95
C VAL A 140 -3.65 2.41 -31.79
N GLU A 141 -4.18 1.92 -30.68
CA GLU A 141 -4.28 2.67 -29.43
C GLU A 141 -3.08 2.34 -28.54
N ARG A 142 -2.24 3.34 -28.30
CA ARG A 142 -1.09 3.21 -27.42
C ARG A 142 -1.52 3.45 -25.98
N SER A 143 -1.09 2.56 -25.10
CA SER A 143 -1.01 2.81 -23.67
C SER A 143 0.43 2.58 -23.24
N ASP A 144 1.00 3.55 -22.53
CA ASP A 144 2.30 3.34 -21.90
C ASP A 144 2.05 2.49 -20.65
N GLU A 145 2.54 1.25 -20.67
CA GLU A 145 2.78 0.54 -19.43
C GLU A 145 3.96 1.27 -18.79
N ASP A 146 3.62 2.24 -17.93
CA ASP A 146 4.58 2.91 -17.09
C ASP A 146 5.46 1.84 -16.44
N GLY A 147 6.69 1.72 -16.93
CA GLY A 147 7.82 1.17 -16.19
C GLY A 147 8.18 2.05 -14.98
N GLN A 148 7.20 2.81 -14.46
CA GLN A 148 7.27 3.70 -13.32
C GLN A 148 6.56 3.10 -12.10
N ASN A 149 6.28 1.78 -12.11
CA ASN A 149 5.84 1.04 -10.92
C ASN A 149 6.89 0.98 -9.79
N GLU A 150 8.03 1.68 -9.93
CA GLU A 150 8.93 2.00 -8.82
C GLU A 150 9.16 3.51 -8.59
N ARG A 151 8.54 4.43 -9.36
CA ARG A 151 8.92 5.86 -9.31
C ARG A 151 7.83 6.92 -9.30
N LEU A 152 6.54 6.58 -9.31
CA LEU A 152 5.48 7.59 -9.26
C LEU A 152 4.58 7.50 -8.02
N LEU A 153 5.19 7.65 -6.84
CA LEU A 153 4.62 8.37 -5.69
C LEU A 153 5.69 9.07 -4.82
N THR A 154 6.94 9.20 -5.30
CA THR A 154 7.77 10.27 -4.78
C THR A 154 7.23 11.56 -5.36
N THR A 155 6.59 12.37 -4.53
CA THR A 155 6.36 13.78 -4.82
C THR A 155 7.69 14.37 -5.30
N ASN A 156 7.77 14.69 -6.60
CA ASN A 156 8.87 15.48 -7.14
C ASN A 156 8.91 16.82 -6.42
N PHE A 157 9.74 16.91 -5.39
CA PHE A 157 10.54 18.08 -5.13
C PHE A 157 11.93 17.65 -4.60
N ALA A 158 12.95 18.33 -5.16
CA ALA A 158 14.39 18.13 -5.15
C ALA A 158 15.06 16.99 -4.33
N ALA A 159 15.60 16.02 -5.07
CA ALA A 159 16.93 15.44 -4.84
C ALA A 159 17.52 14.97 -6.17
N SER A 160 17.95 15.92 -7.01
CA SER A 160 18.96 15.64 -8.03
C SER A 160 20.31 15.93 -7.40
N GLU A 161 20.84 14.99 -6.62
CA GLU A 161 22.26 14.95 -6.30
C GLU A 161 22.84 13.56 -6.57
N MET A 162 24.13 13.59 -6.87
CA MET A 162 24.88 12.63 -7.67
C MET A 162 24.93 11.24 -7.04
N LYS A 163 24.84 10.20 -7.87
CA LYS A 163 25.15 8.81 -7.48
C LYS A 163 26.63 8.72 -7.06
N GLN A 164 26.86 8.72 -5.75
CA GLN A 164 27.95 7.98 -5.12
C GLN A 164 27.33 6.75 -4.45
N GLU A 165 28.07 5.63 -4.42
CA GLU A 165 27.73 4.43 -3.65
C GLU A 165 27.67 4.81 -2.16
N HIS A 166 26.52 5.33 -1.73
CA HIS A 166 26.29 5.72 -0.35
C HIS A 166 25.89 4.48 0.43
N ILE A 167 26.75 4.06 1.37
CA ILE A 167 26.41 3.02 2.35
C ILE A 167 25.21 3.56 3.16
N LEU A 168 24.08 2.87 3.08
CA LEU A 168 22.89 3.22 3.85
C LEU A 168 23.24 3.22 5.33
N GLN A 169 23.03 4.37 5.99
CA GLN A 169 23.26 4.48 7.42
C GLN A 169 22.19 3.66 8.16
N PRO A 170 22.58 2.69 9.00
CA PRO A 170 21.61 1.89 9.74
C PRO A 170 20.81 2.79 10.68
N HIS A 171 19.48 2.73 10.58
CA HIS A 171 18.59 3.43 11.50
C HIS A 171 18.63 2.75 12.87
N ARG A 172 19.33 3.34 13.83
CA ARG A 172 19.32 2.89 15.23
C ARG A 172 17.91 2.68 15.77
N TRP A 173 16.99 3.56 15.39
CA TRP A 173 15.57 3.49 15.75
C TRP A 173 14.94 2.18 15.28
N LEU A 174 15.17 1.79 14.02
CA LEU A 174 14.59 0.57 13.45
C LEU A 174 15.24 -0.68 14.06
N ASN A 175 16.57 -0.69 14.24
CA ASN A 175 17.27 -1.81 14.86
C ASN A 175 16.77 -2.08 16.30
N CYS A 176 16.59 -1.02 17.09
CA CYS A 176 16.01 -1.09 18.43
C CYS A 176 14.63 -1.77 18.42
N MET A 177 13.76 -1.35 17.49
CA MET A 177 12.42 -1.90 17.39
C MET A 177 12.41 -3.33 16.84
N ASP A 178 13.26 -3.65 15.86
CA ASP A 178 13.40 -4.99 15.30
C ASP A 178 13.86 -5.99 16.40
N GLU A 179 14.85 -5.63 17.22
CA GLU A 179 15.30 -6.47 18.35
C GLU A 179 14.20 -6.69 19.40
N PHE A 180 13.49 -5.63 19.79
CA PHE A 180 12.42 -5.73 20.78
C PHE A 180 11.22 -6.54 20.25
N LYS A 181 10.87 -6.35 18.97
CA LYS A 181 9.73 -7.00 18.31
C LYS A 181 9.81 -8.51 18.43
N ASP A 182 10.96 -9.11 18.15
CA ASP A 182 11.11 -10.56 18.10
C ASP A 182 10.86 -11.20 19.48
N VAL A 183 11.37 -10.57 20.54
CA VAL A 183 11.10 -11.03 21.91
C VAL A 183 9.63 -10.82 22.27
N PHE A 184 9.07 -9.65 21.97
CA PHE A 184 7.68 -9.30 22.27
C PHE A 184 6.70 -10.26 21.60
N GLN A 185 6.87 -10.55 20.31
CA GLN A 185 6.02 -11.48 19.55
C GLN A 185 5.98 -12.88 20.17
N ASN A 186 7.11 -13.36 20.70
CA ASN A 186 7.17 -14.64 21.37
C ASN A 186 6.41 -14.64 22.71
N VAL A 187 6.52 -13.56 23.49
CA VAL A 187 5.76 -13.41 24.75
C VAL A 187 4.27 -13.28 24.48
N TRP A 188 3.88 -12.49 23.47
CA TRP A 188 2.50 -12.35 23.05
C TRP A 188 1.90 -13.70 22.65
N SER A 189 2.58 -14.43 21.77
CA SER A 189 2.10 -15.74 21.29
C SER A 189 1.97 -16.77 22.41
N TRP A 190 2.88 -16.73 23.40
CA TRP A 190 2.79 -17.57 24.59
C TRP A 190 1.61 -17.16 25.49
N THR A 191 1.46 -15.87 25.76
CA THR A 191 0.41 -15.34 26.64
C THR A 191 -0.98 -15.63 26.06
N MET A 192 -1.15 -15.44 24.74
CA MET A 192 -2.43 -15.66 24.05
C MET A 192 -2.84 -17.13 23.96
N LYS A 193 -1.91 -18.07 24.15
CA LYS A 193 -2.22 -19.52 24.22
C LYS A 193 -2.74 -19.96 25.57
N GLN A 194 -2.57 -19.15 26.61
CA GLN A 194 -3.10 -19.46 27.93
C GLN A 194 -4.63 -19.37 27.85
N LYS A 195 -5.33 -20.48 28.17
CA LYS A 195 -6.79 -20.55 28.10
C LYS A 195 -7.43 -19.65 29.17
N LEU A 196 -7.64 -18.39 28.83
CA LEU A 196 -8.42 -17.45 29.64
C LEU A 196 -9.91 -17.66 29.33
N GLN A 197 -10.59 -18.46 30.14
CA GLN A 197 -12.04 -18.60 30.04
C GLN A 197 -12.71 -17.24 30.29
N GLN A 198 -13.67 -16.87 29.43
CA GLN A 198 -14.59 -15.73 29.58
C GLN A 198 -13.99 -14.31 29.47
N GLN A 199 -12.89 -14.11 28.71
CA GLN A 199 -12.30 -12.77 28.53
C GLN A 199 -12.05 -12.37 27.06
N GLU A 200 -13.07 -12.51 26.22
CA GLU A 200 -13.00 -12.18 24.79
C GLU A 200 -12.52 -10.75 24.51
N ALA A 201 -12.91 -9.77 25.34
CA ALA A 201 -12.57 -8.36 25.14
C ALA A 201 -11.06 -8.06 25.26
N LEU A 202 -10.34 -8.76 26.16
CA LEU A 202 -8.88 -8.62 26.31
C LEU A 202 -8.11 -9.42 25.27
N MET A 203 -8.75 -10.36 24.59
CA MET A 203 -8.14 -11.24 23.60
C MET A 203 -8.34 -10.73 22.17
N GLN A 204 -9.09 -9.63 21.98
CA GLN A 204 -9.27 -9.01 20.68
C GLN A 204 -7.94 -8.45 20.17
N PRO A 205 -7.53 -8.74 18.92
CA PRO A 205 -6.34 -8.14 18.34
C PRO A 205 -6.52 -6.63 18.18
N VAL A 206 -5.42 -5.89 18.25
CA VAL A 206 -5.42 -4.47 17.88
C VAL A 206 -5.57 -4.37 16.37
N GLU A 207 -6.66 -3.77 15.90
CA GLU A 207 -6.93 -3.57 14.48
C GLU A 207 -6.63 -2.13 14.06
N ILE A 208 -5.88 -2.01 12.97
CA ILE A 208 -5.47 -0.76 12.33
C ILE A 208 -6.13 -0.74 10.95
N THR A 209 -6.93 0.28 10.66
CA THR A 209 -7.36 0.51 9.28
C THR A 209 -6.27 1.28 8.53
N LEU A 210 -5.76 0.70 7.46
CA LEU A 210 -4.86 1.34 6.52
C LEU A 210 -5.68 1.86 5.34
N ILE A 211 -5.80 3.17 5.23
CA ILE A 211 -6.48 3.84 4.10
C ILE A 211 -5.40 4.28 3.13
N ASP A 212 -5.28 3.58 1.99
CA ASP A 212 -4.19 3.80 1.02
C ASP A 212 -4.59 3.30 -0.39
N ASP A 213 -3.62 2.99 -1.25
CA ASP A 213 -3.84 2.52 -2.63
C ASP A 213 -4.12 1.00 -2.77
N GLY A 214 -4.41 0.33 -1.65
CA GLY A 214 -4.54 -1.12 -1.53
C GLY A 214 -3.26 -1.78 -0.98
N VAL A 215 -3.27 -3.09 -0.80
CA VAL A 215 -2.14 -3.85 -0.24
C VAL A 215 -1.99 -5.16 -0.98
N ASP A 216 -0.79 -5.48 -1.44
CA ASP A 216 -0.47 -6.82 -1.96
C ASP A 216 -0.39 -7.83 -0.81
N VAL A 217 -1.48 -8.57 -0.59
CA VAL A 217 -1.63 -9.50 0.54
C VAL A 217 -0.81 -10.78 0.37
N LEU A 218 -0.27 -11.04 -0.84
CA LEU A 218 0.51 -12.24 -1.13
C LEU A 218 1.96 -12.13 -0.64
N GLN A 219 2.39 -10.94 -0.24
CA GLN A 219 3.74 -10.74 0.28
C GLN A 219 3.93 -11.49 1.62
N SER A 220 5.04 -12.23 1.71
CA SER A 220 5.35 -13.14 2.82
C SER A 220 5.18 -12.49 4.20
N ARG A 221 5.63 -11.25 4.37
CA ARG A 221 5.53 -10.49 5.63
C ARG A 221 4.10 -10.19 6.06
N LEU A 222 3.20 -9.99 5.10
CA LEU A 222 1.81 -9.60 5.34
C LEU A 222 0.89 -10.82 5.51
N ARG A 223 1.40 -12.03 5.28
CA ARG A 223 0.62 -13.26 5.40
C ARG A 223 0.02 -13.41 6.81
N GLY A 224 -1.30 -13.50 6.85
CA GLY A 224 -2.05 -13.60 8.11
C GLY A 224 -2.08 -12.32 8.95
N LYS A 225 -1.63 -11.18 8.42
CA LYS A 225 -1.71 -9.86 9.08
C LYS A 225 -2.89 -9.04 8.58
N ILE A 226 -3.25 -9.22 7.32
CA ILE A 226 -4.45 -8.60 6.74
C ILE A 226 -5.69 -9.38 7.21
N SER A 227 -6.65 -8.66 7.79
CA SER A 227 -7.88 -9.22 8.34
C SER A 227 -8.95 -9.36 7.26
N ASP A 228 -9.17 -8.29 6.51
CA ASP A 228 -10.16 -8.11 5.44
C ASP A 228 -9.89 -6.72 4.81
N GLY A 229 -10.75 -6.27 3.90
CA GLY A 229 -10.70 -4.90 3.38
C GLY A 229 -11.89 -4.49 2.55
N LYS A 230 -11.88 -3.24 2.08
CA LYS A 230 -12.88 -2.65 1.20
C LYS A 230 -12.19 -1.79 0.14
N SER A 231 -12.80 -1.70 -1.04
CA SER A 231 -12.33 -0.78 -2.07
C SER A 231 -13.42 0.22 -2.41
N PHE A 232 -12.99 1.47 -2.57
CA PHE A 232 -13.75 2.55 -3.18
C PHE A 232 -13.23 2.88 -4.59
N ASP A 233 -12.24 2.14 -5.08
CA ASP A 233 -11.75 2.25 -6.45
C ASP A 233 -12.58 1.35 -7.38
N TYR A 234 -13.55 1.98 -8.06
CA TYR A 234 -14.47 1.32 -8.99
C TYR A 234 -14.00 1.38 -10.46
N GLY A 235 -12.76 1.83 -10.70
CA GLY A 235 -12.21 2.02 -12.05
C GLY A 235 -12.88 3.15 -12.83
N ASP A 236 -12.58 3.23 -14.14
CA ASP A 236 -13.15 4.26 -15.01
C ASP A 236 -14.67 4.08 -15.19
N LYS A 237 -15.40 5.20 -15.29
CA LYS A 237 -16.85 5.22 -15.47
C LYS A 237 -17.24 4.38 -16.68
N GLY A 238 -17.95 3.28 -16.43
CA GLY A 238 -18.43 2.33 -17.45
C GLY A 238 -17.76 0.95 -17.43
N ALA A 239 -16.63 0.80 -16.73
CA ALA A 239 -15.96 -0.51 -16.62
C ALA A 239 -16.59 -1.45 -15.60
N ASN A 240 -17.39 -0.93 -14.65
CA ASN A 240 -18.09 -1.66 -13.58
C ASN A 240 -17.23 -2.73 -12.87
N ARG A 241 -15.93 -2.45 -12.69
CA ARG A 241 -14.94 -3.37 -12.11
C ARG A 241 -14.40 -2.77 -10.82
N ILE A 242 -14.69 -3.41 -9.69
CA ILE A 242 -14.06 -3.07 -8.41
C ILE A 242 -12.59 -3.47 -8.49
N ARG A 243 -11.67 -2.50 -8.35
CA ARG A 243 -10.25 -2.81 -8.14
C ARG A 243 -10.08 -3.20 -6.68
N SER A 244 -9.79 -4.47 -6.43
CA SER A 244 -9.82 -5.02 -5.08
C SER A 244 -8.78 -4.42 -4.13
N HIS A 245 -9.12 -4.39 -2.84
CA HIS A 245 -8.25 -3.86 -1.79
C HIS A 245 -6.96 -4.69 -1.58
N TRP A 246 -6.97 -5.97 -1.98
CA TRP A 246 -5.84 -6.89 -1.86
C TRP A 246 -4.81 -6.76 -3.01
N ILE A 247 -4.93 -5.71 -3.82
CA ILE A 247 -3.95 -5.32 -4.84
C ILE A 247 -3.63 -3.85 -4.63
N SER A 248 -2.37 -3.56 -4.30
CA SER A 248 -1.87 -2.19 -4.24
C SER A 248 -1.61 -1.68 -5.64
N GLU A 249 -2.10 -0.47 -5.94
CA GLU A 249 -1.96 0.12 -7.28
C GLU A 249 -0.50 0.45 -7.61
N ARG A 250 0.23 1.01 -6.63
CA ARG A 250 1.58 1.54 -6.80
C ARG A 250 2.58 0.93 -5.83
N GLY A 251 2.15 -0.03 -5.03
CA GLY A 251 2.93 -0.61 -3.94
C GLY A 251 2.96 0.24 -2.67
N HIS A 252 2.41 1.45 -2.66
CA HIS A 252 2.55 2.38 -1.54
C HIS A 252 1.90 1.84 -0.27
N GLY A 253 0.63 1.43 -0.34
CA GLY A 253 -0.07 0.82 0.78
C GLY A 253 0.57 -0.48 1.24
N THR A 254 1.18 -1.26 0.34
CA THR A 254 1.97 -2.44 0.72
C THR A 254 3.18 -2.08 1.58
N VAL A 255 3.93 -1.04 1.20
CA VAL A 255 5.06 -0.53 1.99
C VAL A 255 4.59 -0.01 3.36
N MET A 256 3.45 0.69 3.40
CA MET A 256 2.87 1.18 4.67
C MET A 256 2.47 0.01 5.57
N ALA A 257 1.79 -0.98 5.01
CA ALA A 257 1.40 -2.18 5.75
C ALA A 257 2.61 -2.91 6.34
N LYS A 258 3.69 -3.08 5.55
CA LYS A 258 4.96 -3.67 6.02
C LYS A 258 5.56 -2.88 7.18
N ASN A 259 5.57 -1.55 7.11
CA ASN A 259 6.14 -0.72 8.17
C ASN A 259 5.30 -0.76 9.46
N ILE A 260 3.97 -0.82 9.35
CA ILE A 260 3.09 -1.04 10.50
C ILE A 260 3.44 -2.37 11.20
N ILE A 261 3.49 -3.48 10.46
CA ILE A 261 3.76 -4.81 11.05
C ILE A 261 5.22 -5.02 11.46
N ARG A 262 6.16 -4.24 10.91
CA ARG A 262 7.55 -4.22 11.37
C ARG A 262 7.64 -3.80 12.82
N ILE A 263 6.79 -2.87 13.25
CA ILE A 263 6.79 -2.37 14.63
C ILE A 263 5.82 -3.16 15.51
N CYS A 264 4.60 -3.44 15.02
CA CYS A 264 3.62 -4.23 15.75
C CYS A 264 3.16 -5.44 14.92
N PRO A 265 3.88 -6.58 14.95
CA PRO A 265 3.51 -7.75 14.18
C PRO A 265 2.23 -8.42 14.68
N MET A 266 1.75 -8.06 15.88
CA MET A 266 0.54 -8.63 16.50
C MET A 266 -0.73 -7.89 16.07
N ALA A 267 -0.59 -6.70 15.47
CA ALA A 267 -1.70 -5.96 14.92
C ALA A 267 -2.31 -6.69 13.71
N LYS A 268 -3.61 -6.45 13.51
CA LYS A 268 -4.34 -6.81 12.29
C LYS A 268 -4.58 -5.56 11.47
N ILE A 269 -4.44 -5.67 10.15
CA ILE A 269 -4.68 -4.55 9.23
C ILE A 269 -6.01 -4.79 8.52
N TYR A 270 -6.89 -3.80 8.54
CA TYR A 270 -8.04 -3.71 7.65
C TYR A 270 -7.70 -2.74 6.52
N VAL A 271 -7.76 -3.18 5.28
CA VAL A 271 -7.27 -2.38 4.15
C VAL A 271 -8.44 -1.67 3.48
N ILE A 272 -8.37 -0.34 3.35
CA ILE A 272 -9.31 0.41 2.52
C ILE A 272 -8.56 1.01 1.34
N LYS A 273 -8.86 0.54 0.13
CA LYS A 273 -8.33 1.10 -1.11
C LYS A 273 -9.13 2.32 -1.52
N LEU A 274 -8.43 3.44 -1.68
CA LEU A 274 -8.97 4.72 -2.12
C LEU A 274 -9.16 4.75 -3.63
N GLU A 275 -10.16 5.52 -4.06
CA GLU A 275 -10.29 5.92 -5.45
C GLU A 275 -9.14 6.87 -5.80
N THR A 276 -8.43 6.57 -6.89
CA THR A 276 -7.41 7.45 -7.45
C THR A 276 -7.75 7.81 -8.89
N HIS A 277 -7.71 9.09 -9.22
CA HIS A 277 -7.88 9.58 -10.57
C HIS A 277 -6.55 10.15 -11.08
N PHE A 278 -6.21 9.86 -12.34
CA PHE A 278 -5.01 10.43 -12.94
C PHE A 278 -5.32 11.85 -13.43
N ASP A 279 -4.64 12.85 -12.85
CA ASP A 279 -4.67 14.21 -13.34
C ASP A 279 -3.73 14.34 -14.53
N HIS A 280 -4.28 14.35 -15.75
CA HIS A 280 -3.50 14.50 -16.98
C HIS A 280 -2.79 15.85 -17.12
N LYS A 281 -3.21 16.90 -16.39
CA LYS A 281 -2.53 18.21 -16.42
C LYS A 281 -1.28 18.20 -15.55
N GLU A 282 -1.38 17.60 -14.36
CA GLU A 282 -0.26 17.51 -13.42
C GLU A 282 0.58 16.23 -13.57
N GLN A 283 0.13 15.30 -14.42
CA GLN A 283 0.73 13.96 -14.62
C GLN A 283 0.89 13.22 -13.28
N LYS A 284 -0.13 13.29 -12.43
CA LYS A 284 -0.12 12.75 -11.06
C LYS A 284 -1.46 12.10 -10.73
N ALA A 285 -1.45 10.98 -10.01
CA ALA A 285 -2.69 10.53 -9.41
C ALA A 285 -3.08 11.41 -8.23
N ARG A 286 -4.38 11.61 -8.11
CA ARG A 286 -5.02 12.34 -7.03
C ARG A 286 -6.01 11.42 -6.36
N ILE A 287 -5.99 11.44 -5.04
CA ILE A 287 -6.95 10.72 -4.21
C ILE A 287 -8.29 11.45 -4.32
N GLY A 288 -9.38 10.71 -4.53
CA GLY A 288 -10.73 11.25 -4.47
C GLY A 288 -11.11 11.58 -3.02
N THR A 289 -11.27 12.86 -2.68
CA THR A 289 -11.64 13.34 -1.34
C THR A 289 -12.86 12.61 -0.78
N ARG A 290 -13.88 12.37 -1.63
CA ARG A 290 -15.09 11.64 -1.26
C ARG A 290 -14.79 10.21 -0.80
N SER A 291 -13.99 9.47 -1.56
CA SER A 291 -13.60 8.09 -1.19
C SER A 291 -12.85 8.06 0.14
N ALA A 292 -12.06 9.09 0.43
CA ALA A 292 -11.34 9.19 1.69
C ALA A 292 -12.26 9.47 2.90
N ALA A 293 -13.29 10.32 2.73
CA ALA A 293 -14.31 10.52 3.76
C ALA A 293 -15.10 9.22 4.04
N GLU A 294 -15.54 8.53 2.97
CA GLU A 294 -16.26 7.26 3.08
C GLU A 294 -15.39 6.14 3.68
N ALA A 295 -14.08 6.16 3.41
CA ALA A 295 -13.11 5.24 4.02
C ALA A 295 -12.99 5.43 5.53
N ILE A 296 -12.94 6.69 6.00
CA ILE A 296 -12.92 6.99 7.44
C ILE A 296 -14.21 6.46 8.10
N ASP A 297 -15.38 6.68 7.48
CA ASP A 297 -16.65 6.19 8.03
C ASP A 297 -16.71 4.66 8.14
N VAL A 298 -16.21 3.93 7.14
CA VAL A 298 -16.12 2.47 7.21
C VAL A 298 -15.22 2.02 8.35
N ALA A 299 -14.12 2.72 8.61
CA ALA A 299 -13.25 2.44 9.74
C ALA A 299 -13.95 2.70 11.09
N VAL A 300 -14.79 3.74 11.17
CA VAL A 300 -15.64 4.03 12.34
C VAL A 300 -16.63 2.89 12.59
N ASP A 301 -17.36 2.47 11.57
CA ASP A 301 -18.35 1.39 11.67
C ASP A 301 -17.71 0.06 12.11
N ARG A 302 -16.48 -0.17 11.67
CA ARG A 302 -15.68 -1.34 12.06
C ARG A 302 -15.15 -1.28 13.50
N LYS A 303 -15.16 -0.10 14.13
CA LYS A 303 -14.66 0.13 15.50
C LYS A 303 -13.19 -0.24 15.68
N VAL A 304 -12.37 0.08 14.67
CA VAL A 304 -10.91 -0.09 14.75
C VAL A 304 -10.31 0.79 15.83
N GLN A 305 -9.09 0.48 16.26
CA GLN A 305 -8.42 1.30 17.29
C GLN A 305 -7.61 2.43 16.67
N ILE A 306 -7.10 2.23 15.46
CA ILE A 306 -6.21 3.18 14.78
C ILE A 306 -6.62 3.28 13.30
N ILE A 307 -6.61 4.49 12.76
CA ILE A 307 -6.65 4.76 11.32
C ILE A 307 -5.30 5.36 10.91
N SER A 308 -4.64 4.74 9.91
CA SER A 308 -3.41 5.25 9.31
C SER A 308 -3.69 5.79 7.92
N MET A 309 -3.45 7.09 7.73
CA MET A 309 -3.58 7.81 6.46
C MET A 309 -2.22 8.37 6.04
N SER A 310 -1.45 7.56 5.32
CA SER A 310 -0.07 7.88 4.94
C SER A 310 0.02 8.71 3.64
N TRP A 311 -0.92 9.61 3.42
CA TRP A 311 -1.03 10.44 2.22
C TRP A 311 -1.56 11.83 2.58
N THR A 312 -1.37 12.78 1.67
CA THR A 312 -1.94 14.12 1.80
C THR A 312 -2.66 14.55 0.53
N ILE A 313 -3.72 15.34 0.71
CA ILE A 313 -4.45 16.00 -0.38
C ILE A 313 -4.61 17.48 -0.07
N LYS A 314 -4.77 18.29 -1.11
CA LYS A 314 -5.15 19.69 -0.91
C LYS A 314 -6.49 19.74 -0.18
N GLN A 315 -6.60 20.66 0.77
CA GLN A 315 -7.86 20.94 1.42
C GLN A 315 -8.94 21.22 0.36
N PRO A 316 -10.12 20.59 0.45
CA PRO A 316 -11.24 20.91 -0.43
C PRO A 316 -11.74 22.34 -0.16
N ASP A 317 -12.38 22.95 -1.16
CA ASP A 317 -12.84 24.33 -1.07
C ASP A 317 -13.71 24.57 0.17
N SER A 318 -13.56 25.74 0.82
CA SER A 318 -14.08 26.02 2.17
C SER A 318 -15.59 25.81 2.34
N ASN A 319 -16.37 25.91 1.25
CA ASN A 319 -17.83 25.74 1.24
C ASN A 319 -18.28 24.51 0.44
N SER A 320 -17.38 23.56 0.15
CA SER A 320 -17.71 22.35 -0.59
C SER A 320 -18.38 21.30 0.30
N GLU A 321 -19.32 20.56 -0.28
CA GLU A 321 -19.93 19.39 0.37
C GLU A 321 -18.88 18.33 0.72
N GLU A 322 -17.83 18.21 -0.10
CA GLU A 322 -16.71 17.29 0.13
C GLU A 322 -15.95 17.62 1.40
N LYS A 323 -15.68 18.91 1.65
CA LYS A 323 -15.03 19.35 2.89
C LYS A 323 -15.86 18.96 4.11
N GLU A 324 -17.15 19.29 4.10
CA GLU A 324 -18.03 19.00 5.24
C GLU A 324 -18.18 17.49 5.48
N LYS A 325 -18.28 16.69 4.41
CA LYS A 325 -18.29 15.22 4.52
C LYS A 325 -17.01 14.69 5.16
N PHE A 326 -15.85 15.15 4.71
CA PHE A 326 -14.56 14.73 5.25
C PHE A 326 -14.42 15.14 6.72
N ASP A 327 -14.67 16.41 7.04
CA ASP A 327 -14.59 16.92 8.41
C ASP A 327 -15.58 16.21 9.33
N SER A 328 -16.77 15.89 8.84
CA SER A 328 -17.75 15.14 9.61
C SER A 328 -17.32 13.69 9.85
N ALA A 329 -16.67 13.02 8.89
CA ALA A 329 -16.14 11.67 9.06
C ALA A 329 -15.01 11.66 10.10
N VAL A 330 -14.10 12.64 10.03
CA VAL A 330 -13.06 12.86 11.05
C VAL A 330 -13.66 13.07 12.43
N ARG A 331 -14.67 13.97 12.58
CA ARG A 331 -15.34 14.20 13.86
C ARG A 331 -16.00 12.93 14.41
N ARG A 332 -16.58 12.09 13.55
CA ARG A 332 -17.14 10.79 13.95
C ARG A 332 -16.05 9.85 14.46
N ALA A 333 -14.90 9.78 13.79
CA ALA A 333 -13.79 8.94 14.23
C ALA A 333 -13.20 9.38 15.57
N VAL A 334 -13.01 10.70 15.77
CA VAL A 334 -12.59 11.25 17.07
C VAL A 334 -13.60 10.93 18.16
N LYS A 335 -14.90 11.15 17.90
CA LYS A 335 -15.97 10.83 18.86
C LYS A 335 -16.04 9.33 19.20
N ALA A 336 -15.69 8.46 18.26
CA ALA A 336 -15.61 7.02 18.46
C ALA A 336 -14.35 6.59 19.24
N GLY A 337 -13.44 7.51 19.57
CA GLY A 337 -12.20 7.23 20.29
C GLY A 337 -11.17 6.49 19.44
N ILE A 338 -11.17 6.72 18.13
CA ILE A 338 -10.21 6.12 17.19
C ILE A 338 -8.99 7.04 17.06
N LEU A 339 -7.79 6.48 17.20
CA LEU A 339 -6.55 7.22 17.04
C LEU A 339 -6.30 7.46 15.55
N LEU A 340 -6.19 8.73 15.15
CA LEU A 340 -5.99 9.13 13.75
C LEU A 340 -4.53 9.50 13.51
N PHE A 341 -3.83 8.74 12.65
CA PHE A 341 -2.46 9.03 12.23
C PHE A 341 -2.44 9.53 10.80
N CYS A 342 -1.71 10.62 10.55
CA CYS A 342 -1.58 11.20 9.23
C CYS A 342 -0.18 11.74 8.93
N SER A 343 0.19 11.73 7.65
CA SER A 343 1.48 12.25 7.22
C SER A 343 1.48 13.77 7.06
N ALA A 344 2.63 14.37 7.32
CA ALA A 344 2.94 15.70 6.84
C ALA A 344 3.10 15.72 5.31
N ALA A 345 2.88 16.87 4.68
CA ALA A 345 2.75 16.97 3.21
C ALA A 345 4.07 16.92 2.42
N ASP A 346 5.23 16.78 3.06
CA ASP A 346 6.55 16.70 2.43
C ASP A 346 6.85 17.77 1.35
N LYS A 347 6.34 19.00 1.55
CA LYS A 347 6.45 20.15 0.63
C LYS A 347 7.45 21.22 1.09
N GLY A 348 8.31 20.92 2.06
CA GLY A 348 9.16 21.90 2.73
C GLY A 348 8.34 22.96 3.49
N LEU A 349 8.83 24.20 3.52
CA LEU A 349 8.24 25.31 4.28
C LEU A 349 6.98 25.95 3.64
N HIS A 350 6.35 25.28 2.67
CA HIS A 350 5.11 25.76 2.05
C HIS A 350 3.89 25.62 2.98
N GLN A 351 2.75 26.20 2.56
CA GLN A 351 1.53 26.19 3.37
C GLN A 351 1.13 24.77 3.80
N ASP A 352 0.81 24.63 5.08
CA ASP A 352 0.63 23.36 5.77
C ASP A 352 -0.85 23.10 6.10
N ASN A 353 -1.71 23.31 5.09
CA ASN A 353 -3.16 23.20 5.19
C ASN A 353 -3.70 21.92 4.52
N ASP A 354 -2.84 20.94 4.26
CA ASP A 354 -3.24 19.71 3.59
C ASP A 354 -4.08 18.80 4.51
N TYR A 355 -5.03 18.11 3.89
CA TYR A 355 -5.83 17.06 4.52
C TYR A 355 -5.04 15.74 4.50
N PRO A 356 -5.25 14.85 5.49
CA PRO A 356 -6.29 14.92 6.52
C PRO A 356 -5.95 15.85 7.71
N ALA A 357 -4.69 16.19 7.93
CA ALA A 357 -4.23 16.89 9.13
C ALA A 357 -4.98 18.22 9.40
N ALA A 358 -5.23 19.02 8.37
CA ALA A 358 -5.93 20.30 8.52
C ALA A 358 -7.43 20.18 8.81
N SER A 359 -8.03 18.99 8.68
CA SER A 359 -9.44 18.75 9.00
C SER A 359 -9.71 18.83 10.51
N ASN A 360 -8.79 18.30 11.32
CA ASN A 360 -8.85 18.40 12.78
C ASN A 360 -7.42 18.36 13.38
N PRO A 361 -6.70 19.48 13.38
CA PRO A 361 -5.28 19.52 13.71
C PRO A 361 -4.95 19.23 15.18
N THR A 362 -5.94 19.21 16.08
CA THR A 362 -5.72 18.99 17.52
C THR A 362 -5.95 17.56 17.96
N GLU A 363 -6.73 16.78 17.20
CA GLU A 363 -7.16 15.41 17.59
C GLU A 363 -6.60 14.32 16.65
N MET A 364 -5.60 14.67 15.84
CA MET A 364 -4.85 13.75 14.98
C MET A 364 -3.38 13.76 15.36
N PHE A 365 -2.68 12.67 15.09
CA PHE A 365 -1.22 12.60 15.14
C PHE A 365 -0.67 12.92 13.76
N LYS A 366 -0.17 14.15 13.59
CA LYS A 366 0.56 14.56 12.39
C LYS A 366 2.03 14.19 12.51
N ILE A 367 2.46 13.24 11.69
CA ILE A 367 3.79 12.64 11.75
C ILE A 367 4.65 13.14 10.59
N GLY A 368 5.85 13.62 10.90
CA GLY A 368 6.87 13.96 9.91
C GLY A 368 8.01 12.95 9.83
N ALA A 369 8.69 12.92 8.69
CA ALA A 369 9.89 12.11 8.49
C ALA A 369 11.13 12.68 9.19
N ALA A 370 11.90 11.79 9.82
CA ALA A 370 13.22 12.05 10.36
C ALA A 370 14.30 11.27 9.60
N LYS A 371 15.49 11.87 9.54
CA LYS A 371 16.75 11.26 9.09
C LYS A 371 17.27 10.26 10.15
N PRO A 372 18.19 9.34 9.79
CA PRO A 372 18.76 8.36 10.73
C PRO A 372 19.37 8.95 12.00
N ASN A 373 19.84 10.20 11.95
CA ASN A 373 20.41 10.93 13.07
C ASN A 373 19.35 11.60 13.99
N GLY A 374 18.05 11.44 13.70
CA GLY A 374 16.96 12.03 14.46
C GLY A 374 16.57 13.45 14.05
N ASN A 375 17.30 14.08 13.13
CA ASN A 375 16.94 15.39 12.60
C ASN A 375 15.73 15.28 11.66
N VAL A 376 14.91 16.32 11.62
CA VAL A 376 13.80 16.42 10.66
C VAL A 376 14.33 16.35 9.22
N TRP A 377 13.59 15.67 8.35
CA TRP A 377 13.89 15.67 6.91
C TRP A 377 13.51 17.02 6.30
N ASP A 378 14.34 17.54 5.39
CA ASP A 378 14.26 18.95 4.94
C ASP A 378 12.95 19.29 4.19
N TRP A 379 12.27 18.26 3.69
CA TRP A 379 10.98 18.36 3.01
C TRP A 379 9.79 18.38 3.96
N VAL A 380 9.98 18.11 5.24
CA VAL A 380 8.88 18.16 6.21
C VAL A 380 8.57 19.64 6.52
N PRO A 381 7.28 20.02 6.64
CA PRO A 381 6.89 21.37 7.05
C PRO A 381 7.40 21.70 8.46
N ASN A 382 7.11 22.91 8.92
CA ASN A 382 7.55 23.40 10.22
C ASN A 382 7.32 22.35 11.33
N ILE A 383 8.42 21.87 11.94
CA ILE A 383 8.43 20.84 12.97
C ILE A 383 7.50 21.14 14.15
N ARG A 384 7.21 22.42 14.41
CA ARG A 384 6.31 22.87 15.47
C ARG A 384 4.85 22.53 15.21
N HIS A 385 4.45 22.32 13.96
CA HIS A 385 3.10 21.92 13.57
C HIS A 385 2.89 20.40 13.59
N LEU A 386 3.94 19.63 13.89
CA LEU A 386 3.89 18.17 13.97
C LEU A 386 3.67 17.72 15.41
N ASP A 387 3.07 16.56 15.61
CA ASP A 387 3.02 15.93 16.93
C ASP A 387 4.33 15.23 17.24
N PHE A 388 4.84 14.47 16.27
CA PHE A 388 6.09 13.73 16.37
C PHE A 388 6.80 13.66 15.01
N ILE A 389 8.10 13.39 15.06
CA ILE A 389 8.87 12.94 13.91
C ILE A 389 9.44 11.54 14.19
N ILE A 390 9.39 10.69 13.17
CA ILE A 390 9.73 9.26 13.22
C ILE A 390 10.57 8.96 11.97
N PRO A 391 11.47 7.96 11.96
CA PRO A 391 12.25 7.62 10.78
C PRO A 391 11.40 7.56 9.50
N GLY A 392 11.82 8.29 8.48
CA GLY A 392 11.12 8.36 7.20
C GLY A 392 12.03 8.76 6.06
N TYR A 393 13.35 8.79 6.25
CA TYR A 393 14.33 9.07 5.19
C TYR A 393 15.25 7.87 5.00
N GLU A 394 15.32 7.36 3.77
CA GLU A 394 16.11 6.19 3.39
C GLU A 394 15.85 4.99 4.32
N VAL A 395 14.58 4.72 4.60
CA VAL A 395 14.14 3.58 5.41
C VAL A 395 14.24 2.31 4.57
N ALA A 396 15.26 1.51 4.84
CA ALA A 396 15.44 0.21 4.21
C ALA A 396 14.42 -0.81 4.74
N GLU A 397 13.98 -1.73 3.87
CA GLU A 397 13.31 -2.94 4.31
C GLU A 397 14.27 -3.78 5.18
N ASN A 398 13.76 -4.40 6.24
CA ASN A 398 14.57 -5.27 7.10
C ASN A 398 15.09 -6.45 6.25
N ALA A 399 16.40 -6.65 6.11
CA ALA A 399 16.96 -7.69 5.22
C ALA A 399 16.92 -9.12 5.82
N SER A 400 16.64 -9.27 7.12
CA SER A 400 16.91 -10.51 7.87
C SER A 400 15.88 -11.62 7.67
N LEU A 401 14.82 -11.41 6.88
CA LEU A 401 13.66 -12.30 6.81
C LEU A 401 13.16 -12.58 5.38
N ASP A 402 13.85 -12.11 4.34
CA ASP A 402 13.44 -12.33 2.96
C ASP A 402 14.27 -13.44 2.31
N ASP A 403 13.60 -14.55 2.00
CA ASP A 403 14.12 -15.69 1.23
C ASP A 403 14.17 -15.37 -0.30
N ASP A 404 13.66 -14.20 -0.70
CA ASP A 404 13.64 -13.75 -2.08
C ASP A 404 14.80 -12.77 -2.35
N SER A 405 15.97 -13.35 -2.56
CA SER A 405 17.25 -12.68 -2.86
C SER A 405 17.29 -11.91 -4.20
N SER A 406 16.13 -11.63 -4.81
CA SER A 406 16.04 -11.09 -6.18
C SER A 406 15.48 -9.67 -6.30
N GLN A 407 15.02 -9.03 -5.22
CA GLN A 407 14.55 -7.64 -5.29
C GLN A 407 15.65 -6.66 -4.85
N ASN A 408 16.04 -5.75 -5.75
CA ASN A 408 16.83 -4.58 -5.41
C ASN A 408 16.03 -3.71 -4.42
N PHE A 409 16.23 -3.90 -3.12
CA PHE A 409 15.51 -3.15 -2.08
C PHE A 409 15.86 -1.66 -2.14
N GLN A 410 15.00 -0.87 -2.78
CA GLN A 410 15.08 0.59 -2.78
C GLN A 410 14.64 1.12 -1.40
N PRO A 411 15.48 1.90 -0.71
CA PRO A 411 15.09 2.58 0.52
C PRO A 411 13.89 3.50 0.29
N GLN A 412 12.98 3.55 1.26
CA GLN A 412 11.74 4.31 1.18
C GLN A 412 11.89 5.63 1.94
N THR A 413 11.43 6.73 1.34
CA THR A 413 11.51 8.08 1.92
C THR A 413 10.16 8.76 1.85
N GLY A 414 9.70 9.33 2.97
CA GLY A 414 8.49 10.12 3.11
C GLY A 414 7.93 10.10 4.52
N SER A 415 7.16 11.14 4.87
CA SER A 415 6.34 11.19 6.07
C SER A 415 5.25 10.12 6.07
N SER A 416 4.91 9.56 4.91
CA SER A 416 4.07 8.36 4.77
C SER A 416 4.66 7.16 5.55
N VAL A 417 5.95 6.87 5.35
CA VAL A 417 6.68 5.81 6.05
C VAL A 417 6.71 6.06 7.56
N ALA A 418 7.04 7.30 7.95
CA ALA A 418 7.06 7.70 9.36
C ALA A 418 5.69 7.53 10.02
N THR A 419 4.60 7.86 9.32
CA THR A 419 3.22 7.68 9.78
C THR A 419 2.87 6.21 10.00
N ALA A 420 3.25 5.34 9.07
CA ALA A 420 3.04 3.90 9.19
C ALA A 420 3.81 3.30 10.39
N LEU A 421 5.07 3.71 10.58
CA LEU A 421 5.86 3.32 11.75
C LEU A 421 5.26 3.86 13.06
N GLY A 422 4.74 5.10 13.05
CA GLY A 422 4.06 5.71 14.19
C GLY A 422 2.76 5.01 14.57
N ALA A 423 1.93 4.66 13.59
CA ALA A 423 0.71 3.87 13.81
C ALA A 423 1.05 2.47 14.38
N GLY A 424 2.10 1.83 13.85
CA GLY A 424 2.64 0.58 14.39
C GLY A 424 3.14 0.73 15.84
N LEU A 425 3.83 1.83 16.17
CA LEU A 425 4.31 2.10 17.52
C LEU A 425 3.15 2.30 18.51
N ALA A 426 2.11 3.06 18.12
CA ALA A 426 0.92 3.23 18.95
C ALA A 426 0.18 1.90 19.17
N ALA A 427 0.08 1.05 18.15
CA ALA A 427 -0.48 -0.29 18.30
C ALA A 427 0.33 -1.17 19.26
N LEU A 428 1.67 -1.06 19.22
CA LEU A 428 2.55 -1.77 20.16
C LEU A 428 2.34 -1.28 21.60
N VAL A 429 2.15 0.03 21.82
CA VAL A 429 1.80 0.59 23.14
C VAL A 429 0.49 -0.01 23.66
N ILE A 430 -0.55 -0.07 22.82
CA ILE A 430 -1.82 -0.72 23.17
C ILE A 430 -1.59 -2.19 23.53
N CYS A 431 -0.79 -2.91 22.73
CA CYS A 431 -0.47 -4.32 22.98
C CYS A 431 0.28 -4.53 24.32
N CYS A 432 1.18 -3.63 24.71
CA CYS A 432 1.85 -3.68 26.01
C CYS A 432 0.84 -3.56 27.17
N VAL A 433 -0.05 -2.57 27.10
CA VAL A 433 -1.12 -2.37 28.12
C VAL A 433 -2.08 -3.55 28.15
N GLN A 434 -2.38 -4.13 26.99
CA GLN A 434 -3.22 -5.32 26.87
C GLN A 434 -2.59 -6.54 27.55
N LEU A 435 -1.31 -6.84 27.27
CA LEU A 435 -0.60 -7.94 27.96
C LEU A 435 -0.51 -7.72 29.46
N ALA A 436 -0.32 -6.47 29.90
CA ALA A 436 -0.27 -6.17 31.32
C ALA A 436 -1.64 -6.34 32.00
N SER A 437 -2.72 -5.97 31.31
CA SER A 437 -4.08 -6.20 31.79
C SER A 437 -4.39 -7.69 31.89
N ILE A 438 -3.97 -8.48 30.90
CA ILE A 438 -4.08 -9.94 30.92
C ILE A 438 -3.28 -10.53 32.08
N HIS A 439 -2.04 -10.05 32.31
CA HIS A 439 -1.22 -10.49 33.43
C HIS A 439 -1.92 -10.27 34.78
N THR A 440 -2.48 -9.09 35.01
CA THR A 440 -3.30 -8.81 36.21
C THR A 440 -4.41 -9.83 36.39
N GLN A 441 -5.14 -10.17 35.33
CA GLN A 441 -6.22 -11.16 35.39
C GLN A 441 -5.71 -12.57 35.69
N MET A 442 -4.59 -12.97 35.09
CA MET A 442 -3.94 -14.26 35.39
C MET A 442 -3.55 -14.34 36.87
N SER A 443 -3.00 -13.26 37.45
CA SER A 443 -2.67 -13.20 38.88
C SER A 443 -3.91 -13.33 39.77
N ARG A 444 -5.03 -12.67 39.43
CA ARG A 444 -6.31 -12.80 40.14
C ARG A 444 -6.82 -14.25 40.14
N GLN A 445 -6.76 -14.93 39.00
CA GLN A 445 -7.18 -16.34 38.90
C GLN A 445 -6.31 -17.28 39.75
N LYS A 446 -5.03 -16.96 39.93
CA LYS A 446 -4.12 -17.65 40.85
C LYS A 446 -4.35 -17.28 42.33
N GLY A 447 -5.40 -16.52 42.67
CA GLY A 447 -5.73 -16.11 44.05
C GLY A 447 -4.82 -15.02 44.62
N HIS A 448 -4.03 -14.33 43.79
CA HIS A 448 -3.20 -13.21 44.25
C HIS A 448 -4.02 -11.92 44.23
N PRO A 449 -3.95 -11.10 45.30
CA PRO A 449 -4.64 -9.80 45.32
C PRO A 449 -4.04 -8.86 44.27
N ASP A 450 -4.87 -7.94 43.77
CA ASP A 450 -4.37 -6.88 42.91
C ASP A 450 -3.38 -6.00 43.64
N ALA A 451 -2.22 -5.75 43.03
CA ALA A 451 -1.39 -4.64 43.44
C ALA A 451 -2.17 -3.33 43.18
N PRO A 452 -2.05 -2.30 44.03
CA PRO A 452 -2.66 -0.99 43.79
C PRO A 452 -2.28 -0.38 42.43
N SER A 453 -1.13 -0.78 41.90
CA SER A 453 -0.65 -0.32 40.59
C SER A 453 -1.17 -1.13 39.41
N SER A 454 -1.83 -2.28 39.59
CA SER A 454 -2.23 -3.21 38.52
C SER A 454 -2.95 -2.53 37.35
N LEU A 455 -2.62 -2.94 36.12
CA LEU A 455 -3.30 -2.47 34.90
C LEU A 455 -4.55 -3.31 34.64
N THR A 456 -5.61 -2.65 34.19
CA THR A 456 -6.97 -3.18 34.04
C THR A 456 -7.52 -2.91 32.64
N LEU A 457 -8.72 -3.45 32.36
CA LEU A 457 -9.43 -3.17 31.11
C LEU A 457 -9.71 -1.67 30.91
N ASP A 458 -9.88 -0.90 31.98
CA ASP A 458 -10.09 0.54 31.88
C ASP A 458 -8.81 1.26 31.46
N ASP A 459 -7.63 0.80 31.90
CA ASP A 459 -6.36 1.34 31.41
C ASP A 459 -6.18 1.09 29.90
N LEU A 460 -6.64 -0.07 29.41
CA LEU A 460 -6.66 -0.39 27.98
C LEU A 460 -7.65 0.49 27.19
N ARG A 461 -8.73 0.95 27.80
CA ARG A 461 -9.66 1.92 27.20
C ARG A 461 -9.04 3.31 27.19
N HIS A 462 -8.43 3.73 28.30
CA HIS A 462 -7.84 5.05 28.46
C HIS A 462 -6.63 5.26 27.55
N VAL A 463 -5.75 4.27 27.36
CA VAL A 463 -4.59 4.42 26.47
C VAL A 463 -4.98 4.67 25.01
N LYS A 464 -6.21 4.31 24.61
CA LYS A 464 -6.74 4.54 23.26
C LYS A 464 -7.30 5.97 23.06
N ASN A 465 -7.36 6.79 24.12
CA ASN A 465 -7.70 8.20 23.99
C ASN A 465 -6.52 8.97 23.38
N HIS A 466 -6.81 9.99 22.56
CA HIS A 466 -5.80 10.79 21.85
C HIS A 466 -4.73 11.37 22.80
N GLU A 467 -5.13 12.13 23.82
CA GLU A 467 -4.20 12.79 24.73
C GLU A 467 -3.39 11.79 25.56
N ASN A 468 -4.03 10.70 26.00
CA ASN A 468 -3.37 9.65 26.76
C ASN A 468 -2.35 8.88 25.91
N MET A 469 -2.67 8.57 24.64
CA MET A 469 -1.72 7.98 23.71
C MET A 469 -0.56 8.93 23.41
N LYS A 470 -0.85 10.23 23.23
CA LYS A 470 0.16 11.27 23.04
C LYS A 470 1.11 11.36 24.22
N ALA A 471 0.58 11.33 25.45
CA ALA A 471 1.37 11.28 26.67
C ALA A 471 2.20 9.99 26.75
N ALA A 472 1.61 8.83 26.46
CA ALA A 472 2.30 7.55 26.44
C ALA A 472 3.48 7.55 25.44
N LEU A 473 3.28 8.05 24.22
CA LEU A 473 4.35 8.18 23.23
C LEU A 473 5.48 9.11 23.70
N ARG A 474 5.16 10.21 24.40
CA ARG A 474 6.18 11.08 25.02
C ARG A 474 6.96 10.38 26.12
N THR A 475 6.35 9.48 26.89
CA THR A 475 7.05 8.74 27.97
C THR A 475 8.10 7.75 27.47
N ILE A 476 8.04 7.35 26.20
CA ILE A 476 9.11 6.57 25.55
C ILE A 476 10.42 7.37 25.61
N GLY A 477 10.31 8.68 25.40
CA GLY A 477 11.40 9.63 25.42
C GLY A 477 11.52 10.39 24.09
N THR A 478 11.72 11.70 24.18
CA THR A 478 11.84 12.58 23.03
C THR A 478 13.15 13.37 23.06
N SER A 479 13.71 13.69 21.89
CA SER A 479 14.94 14.49 21.81
C SER A 479 14.67 15.99 21.95
N PRO A 480 15.30 16.70 22.91
CA PRO A 480 15.20 18.15 23.02
C PRO A 480 15.67 18.90 21.77
N ASP A 481 16.64 18.34 21.05
CA ASP A 481 17.21 18.93 19.82
C ASP A 481 16.20 18.98 18.66
N SER A 482 15.09 18.25 18.80
CA SER A 482 14.00 18.16 17.82
C SER A 482 12.70 18.84 18.30
N ASP A 483 12.77 19.85 19.18
CA ASP A 483 11.60 20.44 19.85
C ASP A 483 10.74 19.37 20.58
N ASN A 484 11.38 18.32 21.11
CA ASN A 484 10.74 17.14 21.70
C ASN A 484 9.77 16.40 20.76
N LYS A 485 10.05 16.41 19.44
CA LYS A 485 9.22 15.72 18.44
C LYS A 485 9.77 14.34 18.04
N PHE A 486 11.08 14.15 18.02
CA PHE A 486 11.67 12.86 17.65
C PHE A 486 11.56 11.86 18.80
N ILE A 487 10.86 10.73 18.57
CA ILE A 487 10.69 9.67 19.57
C ILE A 487 11.93 8.76 19.60
N GLU A 488 12.67 8.82 20.69
CA GLU A 488 13.88 8.05 20.93
C GLU A 488 13.55 6.68 21.57
N VAL A 489 13.02 5.77 20.75
CA VAL A 489 12.57 4.43 21.18
C VAL A 489 13.60 3.65 22.02
N TRP A 490 14.89 3.82 21.74
CA TRP A 490 15.97 3.18 22.49
C TRP A 490 16.03 3.55 23.98
N ARG A 491 15.45 4.67 24.40
CA ARG A 491 15.42 5.03 25.83
C ARG A 491 14.60 4.05 26.67
N LEU A 492 13.66 3.35 26.05
CA LEU A 492 12.76 2.41 26.72
C LEU A 492 12.95 0.98 26.21
N PHE A 493 13.00 0.78 24.90
CA PHE A 493 12.97 -0.56 24.30
C PHE A 493 14.33 -1.28 24.28
N ASP A 494 15.48 -0.58 24.16
CA ASP A 494 16.81 -1.23 24.26
C ASP A 494 16.98 -1.92 25.62
N LYS A 495 16.65 -1.18 26.70
CA LYS A 495 16.74 -1.71 28.05
C LYS A 495 15.77 -2.87 28.23
N ALA A 496 14.53 -2.76 27.74
CA ALA A 496 13.56 -3.84 27.86
C ALA A 496 14.00 -5.10 27.11
N ALA A 497 14.51 -4.98 25.88
CA ALA A 497 15.03 -6.11 25.11
C ALA A 497 16.18 -6.81 25.86
N LYS A 498 17.14 -6.05 26.40
CA LYS A 498 18.23 -6.56 27.24
C LYS A 498 17.74 -7.20 28.52
N ASP A 499 16.80 -6.57 29.21
CA ASP A 499 16.22 -7.08 30.45
C ASP A 499 15.41 -8.35 30.20
N MET A 500 14.90 -8.61 29.00
CA MET A 500 14.20 -9.84 28.64
C MET A 500 15.14 -10.98 28.19
N ALA A 501 16.37 -10.67 27.79
CA ALA A 501 17.33 -11.66 27.32
C ALA A 501 17.66 -12.68 28.42
N GLY A 502 17.61 -13.97 28.08
CA GLY A 502 17.90 -15.07 29.02
C GLY A 502 16.82 -15.37 30.07
N LYS A 503 15.71 -14.62 30.08
CA LYS A 503 14.57 -14.85 30.98
C LYS A 503 13.54 -15.81 30.39
N ASP A 504 12.78 -16.49 31.26
CA ASP A 504 11.62 -17.27 30.83
C ASP A 504 10.44 -16.37 30.40
N LYS A 505 9.37 -16.96 29.84
CA LYS A 505 8.25 -16.19 29.29
C LYS A 505 7.44 -15.42 30.33
N GLU A 506 7.32 -15.92 31.56
CA GLU A 506 6.58 -15.24 32.64
C GLU A 506 7.38 -14.05 33.17
N GLN A 507 8.70 -14.21 33.31
CA GLN A 507 9.62 -13.13 33.64
C GLN A 507 9.72 -12.06 32.54
N GLN A 508 9.71 -12.47 31.26
CA GLN A 508 9.66 -11.53 30.12
C GLN A 508 8.35 -10.74 30.10
N LEU A 509 7.21 -11.39 30.39
CA LEU A 509 5.93 -10.71 30.56
C LEU A 509 5.98 -9.67 31.69
N GLY A 510 6.67 -9.96 32.79
CA GLY A 510 6.91 -8.98 33.87
C GLY A 510 7.65 -7.72 33.40
N VAL A 511 8.59 -7.83 32.45
CA VAL A 511 9.26 -6.65 31.85
C VAL A 511 8.27 -5.84 31.01
N ILE A 512 7.41 -6.48 30.22
CA ILE A 512 6.36 -5.80 29.43
C ILE A 512 5.35 -5.10 30.35
N VAL A 513 4.96 -5.72 31.46
CA VAL A 513 4.11 -5.09 32.49
C VAL A 513 4.77 -3.82 33.03
N ALA A 514 6.07 -3.88 33.34
CA ALA A 514 6.82 -2.70 33.79
C ALA A 514 6.89 -1.58 32.73
N LEU A 515 6.95 -1.93 31.44
CA LEU A 515 6.81 -0.95 30.35
C LEU A 515 5.42 -0.34 30.31
N ALA A 516 4.38 -1.17 30.39
CA ALA A 516 3.00 -0.73 30.33
C ALA A 516 2.65 0.26 31.44
N TYR A 517 3.23 0.12 32.64
CA TYR A 517 3.06 1.11 33.71
C TYR A 517 3.58 2.51 33.33
N LYS A 518 4.62 2.60 32.49
CA LYS A 518 5.13 3.90 32.02
C LYS A 518 4.15 4.58 31.05
N PHE A 519 3.36 3.79 30.31
CA PHE A 519 2.36 4.31 29.38
C PHE A 519 1.07 4.78 30.08
N ARG A 520 0.89 4.48 31.37
CA ARG A 520 -0.17 5.06 32.21
C ARG A 520 0.25 6.44 32.71
N ALA A 521 0.31 7.40 31.78
CA ALA A 521 0.74 8.77 32.02
C ALA A 521 -0.44 9.76 32.11
N TYR A 522 -1.55 9.32 32.74
CA TYR A 522 -2.78 10.07 32.90
C TYR A 522 -3.34 9.94 34.32
#